data_AF-A0AAI9T520-F1
#
_entry.id   AF-A0AAI9T520-F1
#
_cell.length_a   1.000
_cell.length_b   1.000
_cell.length_c   1.000
_cell.angle_alpha   90.00
_cell.angle_beta   90.00
_cell.angle_gamma   90.00
#
_symmetry.space_group_name_H-M   'P 1'
#
loop_
_entity.id
_entity.type
_entity.pdbx_description
1 polymer ?
#
loop_
_entity_poly.entity_id
_entity_poly.type
_entity_poly.pdbx_seq_one_letter_code
_entity_poly.pdbx_strand_id
1 'polypeptide(L)'
;MSQSSVPATDPAVYAEYETTWSNLPDTEEAWIARAREVSEVLAKDAAQRDQENKSPRAEVALLKHSGLTKLLGPKKYGGGEQPWSVGYKAIREVAKADG
;
A
#
# COMPACT_ATOMS: atom_id res chain seq x y z
N MET A 1 26.63 8.92 -19.11
CA MET A 1 25.35 8.19 -19.27
C MET A 1 24.24 9.08 -18.75
N SER A 2 23.48 9.74 -19.63
CA SER A 2 22.27 10.46 -19.23
C SER A 2 21.19 9.42 -18.95
N GLN A 3 20.81 9.21 -17.68
CA GLN A 3 19.66 8.38 -17.36
C GLN A 3 18.41 9.07 -17.89
N SER A 4 17.80 8.51 -18.94
CA SER A 4 16.44 8.87 -19.34
C SER A 4 15.51 8.61 -18.14
N SER A 5 14.73 9.61 -17.73
CA SER A 5 13.81 9.48 -16.61
C SER A 5 12.73 8.45 -16.95
N VAL A 6 12.65 7.37 -16.17
CA VAL A 6 11.56 6.38 -16.31
C VAL A 6 10.22 7.06 -15.96
N PRO A 7 9.20 7.01 -16.84
CA PRO A 7 7.87 7.52 -16.52
C PRO A 7 7.30 6.87 -15.26
N ALA A 8 6.71 7.67 -14.38
CA ALA A 8 6.19 7.23 -13.09
C ALA A 8 4.85 7.90 -12.77
N THR A 9 4.02 7.24 -11.97
CA THR A 9 2.80 7.82 -11.39
C THR A 9 3.17 8.94 -10.40
N ASP A 10 2.33 9.98 -10.32
CA ASP A 10 2.55 11.11 -9.41
C ASP A 10 2.01 10.78 -8.00
N PRO A 11 2.85 10.78 -6.95
CA PRO A 11 2.39 10.55 -5.58
C PRO A 11 1.25 11.46 -5.11
N ALA A 12 1.11 12.64 -5.70
CA ALA A 12 0.02 13.57 -5.37
C ALA A 12 -1.37 12.97 -5.58
N VAL A 13 -1.52 11.94 -6.44
CA VAL A 13 -2.80 11.25 -6.69
C VAL A 13 -3.41 10.67 -5.41
N TYR A 14 -2.60 10.21 -4.46
CA TYR A 14 -3.07 9.64 -3.19
C TYR A 14 -2.75 10.51 -1.97
N ALA A 15 -2.44 11.81 -2.16
CA ALA A 15 -2.10 12.71 -1.07
C ALA A 15 -3.23 12.85 -0.02
N GLU A 16 -4.49 12.71 -0.44
CA GLU A 16 -5.64 12.73 0.48
C GLU A 16 -5.59 11.61 1.55
N TYR A 17 -4.87 10.52 1.29
CA TYR A 17 -4.76 9.39 2.21
C TYR A 17 -3.63 9.53 3.23
N GLU A 18 -2.79 10.56 3.14
CA GLU A 18 -1.64 10.75 4.02
C GLU A 18 -2.03 10.81 5.50
N THR A 19 -3.18 11.41 5.79
CA THR A 19 -3.70 11.56 7.17
C THR A 19 -4.81 10.57 7.52
N THR A 20 -5.22 9.70 6.60
CA THR A 20 -6.34 8.77 6.81
C THR A 20 -6.04 7.72 7.86
N TRP A 21 -4.82 7.17 7.87
CA TRP A 21 -4.40 6.12 8.80
C TRP A 21 -3.33 6.63 9.78
N SER A 22 -3.78 7.38 10.80
CA SER A 22 -2.90 8.04 11.77
C SER A 22 -2.11 7.08 12.67
N ASN A 23 -2.64 5.88 12.95
CA ASN A 23 -2.02 4.88 13.82
C ASN A 23 -1.98 3.50 13.16
N LEU A 24 -0.97 2.70 13.49
CA LEU A 24 -0.92 1.29 13.08
C LEU A 24 -2.02 0.48 13.78
N PRO A 25 -2.62 -0.52 13.11
CA PRO A 25 -3.50 -1.46 13.76
C PRO A 25 -2.75 -2.30 14.80
N ASP A 26 -3.46 -2.72 15.83
CA ASP A 26 -2.96 -3.55 16.92
C ASP A 26 -3.44 -5.01 16.85
N THR A 27 -4.50 -5.30 16.09
CA THR A 27 -5.05 -6.65 15.87
C THR A 27 -4.86 -7.15 14.45
N GLU A 28 -4.82 -8.48 14.29
CA GLU A 28 -4.77 -9.16 12.99
C GLU A 28 -5.94 -8.74 12.10
N GLU A 29 -7.16 -8.71 12.63
CA GLU A 29 -8.37 -8.38 11.88
C GLU A 29 -8.32 -6.94 11.35
N ALA A 30 -7.80 -6.01 12.15
CA ALA A 30 -7.68 -4.61 11.76
C ALA A 30 -6.59 -4.41 10.68
N TRP A 31 -5.52 -5.20 10.69
CA TRP A 31 -4.54 -5.23 9.59
C TRP A 31 -5.16 -5.72 8.28
N ILE A 32 -5.96 -6.77 8.33
CA ILE A 32 -6.65 -7.33 7.16
C ILE A 32 -7.72 -6.35 6.65
N ALA A 33 -8.47 -5.70 7.55
CA ALA A 33 -9.44 -4.67 7.19
C ALA A 33 -8.76 -3.49 6.48
N ARG A 34 -7.62 -3.02 6.99
CA ARG A 34 -6.86 -1.95 6.34
C ARG A 34 -6.34 -2.34 4.96
N ALA A 35 -5.91 -3.58 4.77
CA ALA A 35 -5.52 -4.08 3.46
C ALA A 35 -6.69 -4.07 2.47
N ARG A 36 -7.91 -4.37 2.93
CA ARG A 36 -9.13 -4.25 2.12
C ARG A 36 -9.46 -2.81 1.76
N GLU A 37 -9.36 -1.87 2.71
CA GLU A 37 -9.57 -0.44 2.42
C GLU A 37 -8.60 0.07 1.35
N VAL A 38 -7.31 -0.29 1.43
CA VAL A 38 -6.31 0.06 0.41
C VAL A 38 -6.63 -0.58 -0.94
N SER A 39 -7.08 -1.84 -0.94
CA SER A 39 -7.54 -2.56 -2.14
C SER A 39 -8.66 -1.80 -2.85
N GLU A 40 -9.66 -1.30 -2.10
CA GLU A 40 -10.77 -0.50 -2.62
C GLU A 40 -10.30 0.84 -3.21
N VAL A 41 -9.25 1.45 -2.65
CA VAL A 41 -8.66 2.67 -3.21
C VAL A 41 -7.96 2.37 -4.55
N LEU A 42 -7.11 1.35 -4.60
CA LEU A 42 -6.38 0.96 -5.82
C LEU A 42 -7.33 0.49 -6.93
N ALA A 43 -8.46 -0.14 -6.58
CA ALA A 43 -9.46 -0.61 -7.54
C ALA A 43 -10.03 0.53 -8.43
N LYS A 44 -10.01 1.78 -7.95
CA LYS A 44 -10.57 2.93 -8.67
C LYS A 44 -9.85 3.24 -9.98
N ASP A 45 -8.56 2.92 -10.07
CA ASP A 45 -7.70 3.32 -11.19
C ASP A 45 -6.77 2.19 -11.70
N ALA A 46 -6.82 0.98 -11.13
CA ALA A 46 -5.97 -0.15 -11.51
C ALA A 46 -5.93 -0.42 -13.02
N ALA A 47 -7.09 -0.49 -13.68
CA ALA A 47 -7.17 -0.74 -15.12
C ALA A 47 -6.54 0.37 -15.98
N GLN A 48 -6.60 1.63 -15.52
CA GLN A 48 -5.95 2.74 -16.21
C GLN A 48 -4.43 2.69 -16.02
N ARG A 49 -3.98 2.41 -14.79
CA ARG A 49 -2.54 2.32 -14.48
C ARG A 49 -1.84 1.17 -15.20
N ASP A 50 -2.51 0.03 -15.31
CA ASP A 50 -2.02 -1.12 -16.08
C ASP A 50 -1.79 -0.75 -17.55
N GLN A 51 -2.76 -0.06 -18.18
CA GLN A 51 -2.63 0.43 -19.56
C GLN A 51 -1.51 1.46 -19.72
N GLU A 52 -1.32 2.34 -18.74
CA GLU A 52 -0.29 3.38 -18.77
C GLU A 52 1.14 2.83 -18.56
N ASN A 53 1.27 1.69 -17.87
CA ASN A 53 2.52 0.97 -17.62
C ASN A 53 3.66 1.88 -17.11
N LYS A 54 3.32 2.76 -16.14
CA LYS A 54 4.26 3.68 -15.48
C LYS A 54 4.82 3.03 -14.22
N SER A 55 6.02 3.46 -13.80
CA SER A 55 6.58 3.07 -12.51
C SER A 55 5.66 3.48 -11.35
N PRO A 56 5.32 2.57 -10.41
CA PRO A 56 4.21 2.77 -9.48
C PRO A 56 4.61 3.56 -8.21
N ARG A 57 4.98 4.84 -8.36
CA ARG A 57 5.41 5.66 -7.22
C ARG A 57 4.26 6.10 -6.34
N ALA A 58 3.10 6.38 -6.93
CA ALA A 58 1.91 6.79 -6.18
C ALA A 58 1.38 5.64 -5.32
N GLU A 59 1.33 4.43 -5.87
CA GLU A 59 0.80 3.23 -5.24
C GLU A 59 1.70 2.82 -4.06
N VAL A 60 3.01 2.94 -4.23
CA VAL A 60 3.98 2.79 -3.13
C VAL A 60 3.76 3.86 -2.04
N ALA A 61 3.40 5.10 -2.41
CA ALA A 61 3.06 6.14 -1.42
C ALA A 61 1.80 5.77 -0.63
N LEU A 62 0.73 5.32 -1.30
CA LEU A 62 -0.49 4.84 -0.65
C LEU A 62 -0.22 3.68 0.34
N LEU A 63 0.60 2.70 -0.05
CA LEU A 63 1.01 1.60 0.82
C LEU A 63 1.84 2.07 2.04
N LYS A 64 2.58 3.18 1.90
CA LYS A 64 3.29 3.82 3.02
C LYS A 64 2.33 4.60 3.93
N HIS A 65 1.38 5.35 3.36
CA HIS A 65 0.38 6.09 4.13
C HIS A 65 -0.48 5.16 4.99
N SER A 66 -0.89 4.00 4.45
CA SER A 66 -1.65 2.99 5.22
C SER A 66 -0.84 2.29 6.31
N GLY A 67 0.49 2.33 6.24
CA GLY A 67 1.37 1.60 7.14
C GLY A 67 1.49 0.11 6.83
N LEU A 68 0.89 -0.41 5.75
CA LEU A 68 0.98 -1.82 5.35
C LEU A 68 2.42 -2.28 5.10
N THR A 69 3.30 -1.37 4.66
CA THR A 69 4.75 -1.65 4.53
C THR A 69 5.46 -1.94 5.85
N LYS A 70 4.83 -1.65 6.99
CA LYS A 70 5.37 -1.87 8.34
C LYS A 70 4.77 -3.09 9.05
N LEU A 71 3.81 -3.78 8.45
CA LEU A 71 3.01 -4.85 9.07
C LEU A 71 3.87 -5.91 9.79
N LEU A 72 4.94 -6.37 9.14
CA LEU A 72 5.84 -7.42 9.65
C LEU A 72 7.04 -6.88 10.44
N GLY A 73 7.23 -5.56 10.44
CA GLY A 73 8.39 -4.93 11.04
C GLY A 73 8.39 -5.08 12.58
N PRO A 74 9.54 -5.18 13.25
CA PRO A 74 9.60 -5.25 14.71
C PRO A 74 9.01 -4.00 15.39
N LYS A 75 8.28 -4.18 16.50
CA LYS A 75 7.69 -3.05 17.25
C LYS A 75 8.73 -2.06 17.76
N LYS A 76 9.93 -2.52 18.14
CA LYS A 76 11.05 -1.67 18.58
C LYS A 76 11.52 -0.65 17.52
N TYR A 77 11.14 -0.84 16.25
CA TYR A 77 11.41 0.09 15.15
C TYR A 77 10.13 0.71 14.57
N GLY A 78 9.00 0.62 15.30
CA GLY A 78 7.71 1.17 14.88
C GLY A 78 6.95 0.33 13.85
N GLY A 79 7.20 -0.98 13.80
CA GLY A 79 6.43 -1.92 12.98
C GLY A 79 5.28 -2.60 13.72
N GLY A 80 4.46 -3.37 12.97
CA GLY A 80 3.27 -4.07 13.50
C GLY A 80 3.57 -5.40 14.19
N GLU A 81 4.76 -5.97 13.97
CA GLU A 81 5.23 -7.25 14.51
C GLU A 81 4.23 -8.40 14.34
N GLN A 82 3.47 -8.37 13.24
CA GLN A 82 2.52 -9.43 12.92
C GLN A 82 3.26 -10.67 12.36
N PRO A 83 2.69 -11.87 12.53
CA PRO A 83 3.25 -13.07 11.93
C PRO A 83 3.05 -13.09 10.40
N TRP A 84 3.87 -13.88 9.69
CA TRP A 84 3.83 -13.98 8.23
C TRP A 84 2.46 -14.43 7.68
N SER A 85 1.69 -15.23 8.44
CA SER A 85 0.33 -15.62 8.09
C SER A 85 -0.60 -14.41 7.90
N VAL A 86 -0.45 -13.37 8.73
CA VAL A 86 -1.21 -12.12 8.63
C VAL A 86 -0.73 -11.29 7.45
N GLY A 87 0.60 -11.18 7.27
CA GLY A 87 1.18 -10.51 6.12
C GLY A 87 0.68 -11.11 4.80
N TYR A 88 0.64 -12.44 4.71
CA TYR A 88 0.12 -13.13 3.53
C TYR A 88 -1.37 -12.86 3.30
N LYS A 89 -2.20 -12.86 4.36
CA LYS A 89 -3.62 -12.47 4.25
C LYS A 89 -3.78 -11.05 3.74
N ALA A 90 -3.02 -10.08 4.27
CA ALA A 90 -3.05 -8.69 3.83
C ALA A 90 -2.64 -8.54 2.37
N ILE A 91 -1.56 -9.20 1.94
CA ILE A 91 -1.12 -9.22 0.52
C ILE A 91 -2.26 -9.73 -0.38
N ARG A 92 -2.93 -10.82 0.02
CA ARG A 92 -4.05 -11.36 -0.75
C ARG A 92 -5.25 -10.42 -0.82
N GLU A 93 -5.53 -9.64 0.22
CA GLU A 93 -6.62 -8.65 0.16
C GLU A 93 -6.31 -7.52 -0.83
N VAL A 94 -5.07 -7.01 -0.86
CA VAL A 94 -4.65 -5.99 -1.84
C VAL A 94 -4.71 -6.56 -3.27
N ALA A 95 -4.15 -7.75 -3.48
CA ALA A 95 -4.08 -8.40 -4.79
C ALA A 95 -5.45 -8.78 -5.40
N LYS A 96 -6.55 -8.76 -4.62
CA LYS A 96 -7.90 -8.96 -5.17
C LYS A 96 -8.33 -7.83 -6.12
N ALA A 97 -7.82 -6.62 -5.91
CA ALA A 97 -8.16 -5.47 -6.74
C ALA A 97 -7.03 -5.09 -7.71
N ASP A 98 -5.78 -5.23 -7.28
CA ASP A 98 -4.60 -4.78 -8.03
C ASP A 98 -3.42 -5.72 -7.73
N GLY A 99 -3.11 -6.61 -8.67
CA GLY A 99 -2.20 -7.75 -8.48
C GLY A 99 -1.35 -8.07 -9.69
#